data_AF-A0A522QPK1-F1
#
_entry.id   AF-A0A522QPK1-F1
#
_cell.length_a   1.000
_cell.length_b   1.000
_cell.length_c   1.000
_cell.angle_alpha   90.00
_cell.angle_beta   90.00
_cell.angle_gamma   90.00
#
_symmetry.space_group_name_H-M   'P 1'
#
loop_
_entity.id
_entity.type
_entity.pdbx_description
1 polymer ?
#
loop_
_entity_poly.entity_id
_entity_poly.type
_entity_poly.pdbx_seq_one_letter_code
_entity_poly.pdbx_strand_id
1 'polypeptide(L)' 'MRTFDDTQGNHWEAALLDASYGSIMLLFSPAQGEGIRQQLMPAENMKEAEAQLAALDDAGLRAMLAESRPWDPAARGLL' A
#
# COMPACT_ATOMS: atom_id res chain seq x y z
N MET A 1 -4.01 -8.81 2.34
CA MET A 1 -2.58 -8.64 2.04
C MET A 1 -2.25 -9.38 0.75
N ARG A 2 -1.31 -8.86 -0.04
CA ARG A 2 -0.85 -9.44 -1.32
C ARG A 2 0.67 -9.27 -1.41
N THR A 3 1.37 -10.29 -1.88
CA THR A 3 2.81 -10.19 -2.17
C THR A 3 3.04 -10.13 -3.67
N PHE A 4 4.12 -9.46 -4.09
CA PHE A 4 4.53 -9.33 -5.48
C PHE A 4 6.01 -8.94 -5.57
N ASP A 5 6.62 -9.13 -6.73
CA ASP A 5 7.99 -8.68 -7.00
C ASP A 5 7.97 -7.42 -7.88
N ASP A 6 8.86 -6.47 -7.66
CA ASP A 6 9.03 -5.32 -8.55
C ASP A 6 9.89 -5.65 -9.79
N THR A 7 10.10 -4.68 -10.68
CA THR A 7 10.90 -4.89 -11.91
C THR A 7 12.40 -5.06 -11.65
N GLN A 8 12.86 -4.79 -10.43
CA GLN A 8 14.25 -4.97 -10.00
C GLN A 8 14.44 -6.31 -9.25
N GLY A 9 13.36 -7.07 -9.05
CA GLY A 9 13.37 -8.34 -8.32
C GLY A 9 13.29 -8.19 -6.80
N ASN A 10 12.96 -6.99 -6.28
CA ASN A 10 12.71 -6.84 -4.85
C ASN A 10 11.31 -7.38 -4.53
N HIS A 11 11.20 -8.11 -3.42
CA HIS A 11 9.93 -8.64 -2.94
C HIS A 11 9.21 -7.61 -2.07
N TRP A 12 7.91 -7.43 -2.32
CA TRP A 12 7.06 -6.45 -1.66
C TRP A 12 5.78 -7.09 -1.13
N GLU A 13 5.30 -6.58 0.00
CA GLU A 13 3.97 -6.85 0.53
C GLU A 13 3.10 -5.60 0.47
N ALA A 14 1.93 -5.74 -0.13
CA ALA A 14 0.87 -4.76 -0.16
C ALA A 14 -0.20 -5.09 0.90
N ALA A 15 -0.40 -4.16 1.85
CA ALA A 15 -1.35 -4.31 2.95
C ALA A 15 -2.24 -3.08 3.08
N LEU A 16 -3.50 -3.30 3.50
CA LEU A 16 -4.44 -2.23 3.77
C LEU A 16 -4.36 -1.84 5.24
N LEU A 17 -4.45 -0.54 5.49
CA LEU A 17 -4.49 0.04 6.83
C LEU A 17 -5.70 0.96 6.91
N ASP A 18 -6.53 0.76 7.94
CA ASP A 18 -7.57 1.71 8.32
C ASP A 18 -6.90 2.98 8.87
N ALA A 19 -7.14 4.11 8.23
CA ALA A 19 -6.59 5.40 8.60
C ALA A 19 -7.70 6.32 9.12
N SER A 20 -7.30 7.46 9.69
CA SER A 20 -8.24 8.42 10.26
C SER A 20 -9.32 8.85 9.27
N TYR A 21 -10.50 9.21 9.79
CA TYR A 21 -11.65 9.69 9.01
C TYR A 21 -12.22 8.71 7.99
N GLY A 22 -12.05 7.40 8.21
CA GLY A 22 -12.59 6.36 7.33
C GLY A 22 -11.85 6.23 6.00
N SER A 23 -10.66 6.84 5.90
CA SER A 23 -9.78 6.66 4.77
C SER A 23 -9.04 5.32 4.87
N ILE A 24 -8.74 4.71 3.74
CA ILE A 24 -8.01 3.44 3.70
C ILE A 24 -6.69 3.68 2.99
N MET A 25 -5.61 3.29 3.65
CA MET A 25 -4.26 3.43 3.12
C MET A 25 -3.79 2.09 2.57
N LEU A 26 -3.11 2.12 1.43
CA LEU A 26 -2.35 1.01 0.90
C LEU A 26 -0.88 1.21 1.26
N LEU A 27 -0.33 0.28 2.04
CA LEU A 27 1.07 0.22 2.45
C LEU A 27 1.82 -0.81 1.62
N PHE A 28 3.03 -0.45 1.21
CA PHE A 28 3.98 -1.31 0.53
C PHE A 28 5.22 -1.49 1.39
N SER A 29 5.39 -2.70 1.91
CA SER A 29 6.52 -3.06 2.77
C SER A 29 7.51 -3.93 1.98
N PRO A 30 8.79 -3.56 1.89
CA PRO A 30 9.78 -4.44 1.29
C PRO A 30 10.02 -5.63 2.21
N ALA A 31 10.19 -6.82 1.64
CA ALA A 31 10.45 -8.04 2.41
C ALA A 31 11.84 -8.03 3.07
N GLN A 32 12.77 -7.28 2.48
CA GLN A 32 14.09 -7.01 3.05
C GLN A 32 14.43 -5.52 2.88
N GLY A 33 14.99 -4.93 3.94
CA GLY A 33 15.37 -3.52 3.97
C GLY A 33 14.36 -2.62 4.65
N GLU A 34 14.55 -1.32 4.50
CA GLU A 34 13.69 -0.25 5.04
C GLU A 34 13.07 0.55 3.89
N GLY A 35 12.09 1.40 4.21
CA GLY A 35 11.48 2.29 3.22
C GLY A 35 10.08 1.86 2.77
N ILE A 36 9.20 1.67 3.75
CA ILE A 36 7.77 1.44 3.47
C ILE A 36 7.24 2.61 2.66
N ARG A 37 6.44 2.31 1.64
CA ARG A 37 5.74 3.33 0.85
C ARG A 37 4.24 3.24 1.09
N GLN A 38 3.55 4.34 0.88
CA GLN A 38 2.12 4.44 1.15
C GLN A 38 1.41 5.29 0.10
N GLN A 39 0.13 5.00 -0.11
CA GLN A 39 -0.80 5.85 -0.82
C GLN A 39 -2.22 5.66 -0.32
N LEU A 40 -3.12 6.56 -0.72
CA LEU A 40 -4.54 6.40 -0.45
C LEU A 40 -5.13 5.32 -1.37
N MET A 41 -5.90 4.41 -0.81
CA MET A 41 -6.72 3.48 -1.58
C MET A 41 -8.05 4.16 -1.93
N PRO A 42 -8.42 4.29 -3.22
CA PRO A 42 -9.68 4.89 -3.62
C PRO A 42 -10.84 3.89 -3.43
N ALA A 43 -11.18 3.63 -2.17
CA ALA A 43 -12.25 2.74 -1.77
C ALA A 43 -13.12 3.39 -0.70
N GLU A 44 -14.43 3.16 -0.74
CA GLU A 44 -15.37 3.76 0.22
C GLU A 44 -15.36 3.05 1.57
N ASN A 45 -14.91 1.80 1.61
CA ASN A 45 -14.86 0.98 2.82
C ASN A 45 -13.84 -0.17 2.69
N MET A 46 -13.47 -0.77 3.83
CA MET A 46 -12.43 -1.79 3.89
C MET A 46 -12.75 -3.01 3.02
N LYS A 47 -14.01 -3.42 2.97
CA LYS A 47 -14.44 -4.58 2.17
C LYS A 47 -14.22 -4.33 0.68
N GLU A 48 -14.52 -3.13 0.20
CA GLU A 48 -14.23 -2.73 -1.18
C GLU A 48 -12.73 -2.68 -1.45
N ALA A 49 -11.95 -2.09 -0.54
CA ALA A 49 -10.50 -2.02 -0.65
C ALA A 49 -9.86 -3.41 -0.74
N GLU A 50 -10.32 -4.37 0.08
CA GLU A 50 -9.86 -5.76 0.04
C GLU A 50 -10.16 -6.43 -1.31
N ALA A 51 -11.37 -6.23 -1.84
CA ALA A 51 -11.76 -6.76 -3.14
C ALA A 51 -10.92 -6.15 -4.27
N GLN A 52 -10.71 -4.83 -4.25
CA GLN A 52 -9.87 -4.14 -5.22
C GLN A 52 -8.41 -4.64 -5.15
N LEU A 53 -7.83 -4.74 -3.94
CA LEU A 53 -6.47 -5.25 -3.75
C LEU A 53 -6.34 -6.70 -4.22
N ALA A 54 -7.34 -7.54 -3.98
CA ALA A 54 -7.36 -8.92 -4.44
C ALA A 54 -7.48 -9.04 -5.97
N ALA A 55 -8.11 -8.07 -6.64
CA ALA A 55 -8.29 -8.05 -8.09
C ALA A 55 -7.08 -7.48 -8.86
N LEU A 56 -6.22 -6.69 -8.21
CA LEU A 56 -5.00 -6.19 -8.82
C LEU A 56 -4.07 -7.33 -9.22
N ASP A 57 -3.38 -7.18 -10.34
CA ASP A 57 -2.25 -8.01 -10.72
C ASP A 57 -0.92 -7.35 -10.30
N ASP A 58 0.19 -8.05 -10.52
CA ASP A 58 1.51 -7.53 -10.15
C ASP A 58 1.87 -6.26 -10.93
N ALA A 59 1.39 -6.12 -12.18
CA ALA A 59 1.61 -4.91 -12.97
C ALA A 59 0.90 -3.69 -12.34
N GLY A 60 -0.35 -3.86 -11.90
CA GLY A 60 -1.11 -2.85 -11.17
C GLY A 60 -0.46 -2.49 -9.84
N LEU A 61 -0.01 -3.50 -9.07
CA LEU A 61 0.71 -3.28 -7.81
C LEU A 61 2.02 -2.50 -8.00
N ARG A 62 2.79 -2.80 -9.06
CA ARG A 62 4.01 -2.05 -9.42
C ARG A 62 3.71 -0.60 -9.81
N ALA A 63 2.66 -0.37 -10.60
CA ALA A 63 2.25 0.99 -10.99
C ALA A 63 1.89 1.82 -9.75
N MET A 64 1.08 1.23 -8.86
CA MET A 64 0.74 1.84 -7.57
C MET A 64 1.99 2.10 -6.72
N LEU A 65 2.91 1.13 -6.60
CA LEU A 65 4.17 1.31 -5.88
C LEU A 65 5.01 2.47 -6.45
N ALA A 66 5.04 2.67 -7.77
CA ALA A 66 5.78 3.77 -8.39
C ALA A 66 5.22 5.15 -8.01
N GLU A 67 3.89 5.26 -7.88
CA GLU A 67 3.19 6.50 -7.51
C GLU A 67 3.13 6.75 -6.00
N SER A 68 3.42 5.72 -5.20
CA SER A 68 3.39 5.81 -3.74
C SER A 68 4.48 6.73 -3.17
N ARG A 69 4.19 7.31 -2.00
CA ARG A 69 5.10 8.20 -1.28
C ARG A 69 5.75 7.47 -0.11
N PRO A 70 6.94 7.87 0.35
CA PRO A 70 7.53 7.32 1.57
C PRO A 70 6.54 7.39 2.74
N TRP A 71 6.48 6.34 3.56
CA TRP A 71 5.72 6.39 4.80
C TRP A 71 6.45 7.30 5.78
N ASP A 72 5.77 8.37 6.20
CA ASP A 72 6.18 9.21 7.32
C ASP A 72 5.40 8.82 8.59
N PRO A 73 6.01 8.10 9.54
CA PRO A 73 5.36 7.76 10.81
C PRO A 73 5.17 8.99 11.72
N ALA A 74 5.93 10.08 11.54
CA ALA A 74 5.78 11.32 12.32
C ALA A 74 4.53 12.11 11.92
N ALA A 75 4.02 11.93 10.69
CA ALA A 75 2.76 12.50 10.24
C ALA A 75 1.54 11.95 11.02
N ARG A 76 1.67 10.82 11.75
CA ARG A 76 0.60 10.26 12.62
C ARG A 76 0.45 10.98 13.97
N GLY A 77 1.35 11.91 14.32
CA GLY A 77 1.37 12.59 15.61
C GLY A 77 0.71 13.97 15.66
N LEU A 78 0.16 14.46 14.54
CA LEU A 78 -0.50 15.76 14.43
C LEU A 78 -1.93 15.62 13.87
N LEU A 79 -2.76 14.81 14.52
CA LEU A 79 -4.22 14.82 14.38
C LEU A 79 -4.86 14.62 15.75
#